data_AF-A0AAE1JPK7-F1
#
_entry.id   AF-A0AAE1JPK7-F1
#
_cell.length_a   1.000
_cell.length_b   1.000
_cell.length_c   1.000
_cell.angle_alpha   90.00
_cell.angle_beta   90.00
_cell.angle_gamma   90.00
#
_symmetry.space_group_name_H-M   'P 1'
#
loop_
_entity.id
_entity.type
_entity.pdbx_description
1 polymer ?
#
loop_
_entity_poly.entity_id
_entity_poly.type
_entity_poly.pdbx_seq_one_letter_code
_entity_poly.pdbx_strand_id
1 'polypeptide(L)'
;MGRRKIKMEIVKDAASRLVTFSKRRNGLFKKANELAILCGVELAIVVFSPGGKPFSFGHPSVNAVTQRFLRHLQLDEEEEAKSPPGGTSGSKKARRKVEKLNKRLMNLTKELEEEKKKGTILDKAIEEKKQEYGLEPGPGDLMKLEGLKRSLEKVREEVKLRKREMEAASSLLVLAEKLQLKEDDNNDVAESDDVVASASDGGEIRNGN
;
A
#
# COMPACT_ATOMS: atom_id res chain seq x y z
N MET A 1 35.63 0.67 37.35
CA MET A 1 35.70 1.92 36.55
C MET A 1 34.71 2.94 37.12
N GLY A 2 35.14 4.19 37.35
CA GLY A 2 34.30 5.26 37.92
C GLY A 2 33.24 5.83 36.96
N ARG A 3 32.44 6.79 37.45
CA ARG A 3 31.39 7.46 36.67
C ARG A 3 32.01 8.34 35.58
N ARG A 4 31.69 8.08 34.31
CA ARG A 4 32.10 8.90 33.17
C ARG A 4 30.95 9.80 32.70
N LYS A 5 31.30 10.99 32.18
CA LYS A 5 30.34 11.88 31.51
C LYS A 5 29.85 11.22 30.21
N ILE A 6 28.55 11.32 29.94
CA ILE A 6 27.91 10.78 28.73
C ILE A 6 27.09 11.89 28.05
N LYS A 7 26.88 11.77 26.74
CA LYS A 7 26.03 12.69 25.97
C LYS A 7 24.55 12.54 26.38
N MET A 8 23.77 13.61 26.29
CA MET A 8 22.33 13.62 26.56
C MET A 8 21.54 13.26 25.30
N GLU A 9 21.75 12.04 24.81
CA GLU A 9 21.08 11.45 23.66
C GLU A 9 20.58 10.04 24.01
N ILE A 10 19.83 9.41 23.10
CA ILE A 10 19.37 8.03 23.30
C ILE A 10 20.59 7.11 23.36
N VAL A 11 20.68 6.31 24.43
CA VAL A 11 21.73 5.27 24.57
C VAL A 11 21.53 4.23 23.48
N LYS A 12 22.50 4.09 22.57
CA LYS A 12 22.41 3.23 21.38
C LYS A 12 22.32 1.75 21.73
N ASP A 13 23.24 1.28 22.58
CA ASP A 13 23.27 -0.11 23.02
C ASP A 13 22.06 -0.46 23.90
N ALA A 14 21.37 -1.54 23.54
CA ALA A 14 20.10 -1.93 24.16
C ALA A 14 20.29 -2.39 25.62
N ALA A 15 21.34 -3.17 25.91
CA ALA A 15 21.63 -3.65 27.27
C ALA A 15 21.99 -2.46 28.19
N SER A 16 22.89 -1.59 27.74
CA SER A 16 23.27 -0.37 28.44
C SER A 16 22.07 0.57 28.63
N ARG A 17 21.18 0.67 27.65
CA ARG A 17 19.95 1.47 27.75
C ARG A 17 19.02 0.92 28.84
N LEU A 18 18.83 -0.39 28.92
CA LEU A 18 17.99 -1.01 29.96
C LEU A 18 18.59 -0.84 31.37
N VAL A 19 19.90 -1.04 31.52
CA VAL A 19 20.59 -0.82 32.81
C VAL A 19 20.53 0.66 33.21
N THR A 20 20.74 1.57 32.25
CA THR A 20 20.67 3.02 32.48
C THR A 20 19.26 3.44 32.87
N PHE A 21 18.23 2.91 32.20
CA PHE A 21 16.83 3.15 32.56
C PHE A 21 16.57 2.76 34.01
N SER A 22 16.92 1.53 34.41
CA SER A 22 16.70 1.04 35.78
C SER A 22 17.39 1.91 36.83
N LYS A 23 18.66 2.28 36.59
CA LYS A 23 19.43 3.13 37.51
C LYS A 23 18.87 4.55 37.59
N ARG A 24 18.58 5.18 36.45
CA ARG A 24 18.06 6.56 36.40
C ARG A 24 16.65 6.65 36.96
N ARG A 25 15.77 5.71 36.64
CA ARG A 25 14.42 5.62 37.22
C ARG A 25 14.49 5.56 38.74
N ASN A 26 15.30 4.65 39.29
CA ASN A 26 15.44 4.52 40.74
C ASN A 26 16.02 5.79 41.37
N GLY A 27 17.02 6.42 40.74
CA GLY A 27 17.58 7.69 41.22
C GLY A 27 16.56 8.83 41.19
N LEU A 28 15.76 8.90 40.13
CA LEU A 28 14.67 9.88 39.98
C LEU A 28 13.61 9.68 41.07
N PHE A 29 13.16 8.45 41.32
CA PHE A 29 12.16 8.16 42.34
C PHE A 29 12.67 8.49 43.75
N LYS A 30 13.95 8.20 44.05
CA LYS A 30 14.57 8.61 45.31
C LYS A 30 14.56 10.12 45.50
N LYS A 31 14.97 10.88 44.47
CA LYS A 31 14.96 12.34 44.53
C LYS A 31 13.55 12.93 44.64
N ALA A 32 12.59 12.32 43.96
CA ALA A 32 11.19 12.70 44.07
C ALA A 32 10.63 12.46 45.49
N ASN A 33 11.01 11.33 46.11
CA ASN A 33 10.66 11.04 47.50
C ASN A 33 11.31 12.01 48.50
N GLU A 34 12.60 12.30 48.33
CA GLU A 34 13.30 13.32 49.14
C GLU A 34 12.59 14.68 49.03
N LEU A 35 12.26 15.11 47.81
CA LEU A 35 11.56 16.36 47.58
C LEU A 35 10.17 16.39 48.23
N ALA A 36 9.40 15.31 48.09
CA ALA A 36 8.08 15.17 48.68
C ALA A 36 8.13 15.29 50.21
N ILE A 37 9.09 14.62 50.86
CA ILE A 37 9.25 14.65 52.33
C ILE A 37 9.78 16.00 52.81
N LEU A 38 10.82 16.54 52.16
CA LEU A 38 11.49 17.77 52.61
C LEU A 38 10.63 19.01 52.42
N CYS A 39 9.87 19.06 51.33
CA CYS A 39 9.07 20.24 50.99
C CYS A 39 7.57 20.02 51.22
N GLY A 40 7.14 18.83 51.65
CA GLY A 40 5.72 18.50 51.81
C GLY A 40 4.92 18.58 50.51
N VAL A 41 5.57 18.34 49.36
CA VAL A 41 4.92 18.48 48.04
C VAL A 41 4.28 17.18 47.59
N GLU A 42 3.09 17.31 47.00
CA GLU A 42 2.41 16.21 46.31
C GLU A 42 2.90 16.11 44.87
N LEU A 43 3.26 14.92 44.42
CA LEU A 43 3.74 14.69 43.06
C LEU A 43 3.50 13.25 42.59
N ALA A 44 3.46 13.06 41.28
CA ALA A 44 3.41 11.76 40.65
C ALA A 44 4.33 11.72 39.42
N ILE A 45 5.01 10.59 39.23
CA ILE A 45 5.90 10.32 38.10
C ILE A 45 5.47 8.99 37.48
N VAL A 46 5.28 8.98 36.16
CA VAL A 46 4.99 7.76 35.38
C VAL A 46 6.03 7.66 34.27
N VAL A 47 6.70 6.52 34.17
CA VAL A 47 7.71 6.25 33.13
C VAL A 47 7.53 4.84 32.56
N PHE A 48 7.71 4.71 31.25
CA PHE A 48 7.66 3.43 30.56
C PHE A 48 9.08 2.94 30.25
N SER A 49 9.34 1.65 30.47
CA SER A 49 10.60 1.06 30.03
C SER A 49 10.68 1.01 28.50
N PRO A 50 11.88 0.78 27.93
CA PRO A 50 12.01 0.51 26.50
C PRO A 50 11.13 -0.66 26.01
N GLY A 51 10.73 -1.57 26.90
CA GLY A 51 9.80 -2.68 26.60
C GLY A 51 8.33 -2.35 26.88
N GLY A 52 7.97 -1.08 27.08
CA GLY A 52 6.58 -0.65 27.29
C GLY A 52 6.01 -0.90 28.69
N LYS A 53 6.81 -1.42 29.64
CA LYS A 53 6.32 -1.69 31.00
C LYS A 53 6.23 -0.39 31.81
N PRO A 54 5.07 -0.04 32.39
CA PRO A 54 4.91 1.14 33.21
C PRO A 54 5.58 0.98 34.58
N PHE A 55 6.12 2.08 35.09
CA PHE A 55 6.61 2.24 36.45
C PHE A 55 6.18 3.60 36.96
N SER A 56 5.80 3.68 38.22
CA SER A 56 5.33 4.93 38.81
C SER A 56 5.84 5.14 40.23
N PHE A 57 5.88 6.41 40.61
CA PHE A 57 6.07 6.89 41.97
C PHE A 57 5.03 7.97 42.23
N GLY A 58 4.44 8.01 43.42
CA GLY A 58 3.52 9.08 43.77
C GLY A 58 3.49 9.31 45.28
N HIS A 59 3.35 10.57 45.66
CA HIS A 59 3.15 11.00 47.03
C HIS A 59 1.97 11.99 47.07
N PRO A 60 0.91 11.74 47.84
CA PRO A 60 0.68 10.57 48.72
C PRO A 60 0.41 9.26 47.96
N SER A 61 -0.17 9.32 46.76
CA SER A 61 -0.26 8.20 45.82
C SER A 61 -0.45 8.72 44.40
N VAL A 62 -0.15 7.90 43.39
CA VAL A 62 -0.34 8.28 41.97
C VAL A 62 -1.80 8.59 41.69
N ASN A 63 -2.73 7.79 42.21
CA ASN A 63 -4.16 8.00 42.01
C ASN A 63 -4.64 9.31 42.63
N ALA A 64 -4.22 9.62 43.86
CA ALA A 64 -4.65 10.85 44.55
C ALA A 64 -4.20 12.10 43.76
N VAL A 65 -2.93 12.13 43.36
CA VAL A 65 -2.38 13.26 42.57
C VAL A 65 -3.07 13.36 41.21
N THR A 66 -3.30 12.23 40.54
CA THR A 66 -3.97 12.20 39.24
C THR A 66 -5.43 12.68 39.33
N GLN A 67 -6.18 12.21 40.31
CA GLN A 67 -7.57 12.66 40.54
C GLN A 67 -7.64 14.15 40.84
N ARG A 68 -6.71 14.66 41.66
CA ARG A 68 -6.64 16.09 41.96
C ARG A 68 -6.32 16.90 40.71
N PHE A 69 -5.37 16.45 39.89
CA PHE A 69 -5.03 17.08 38.61
C PHE A 69 -6.23 17.10 37.66
N LEU A 70 -6.91 15.97 37.46
CA LEU A 70 -8.08 15.87 36.58
C LEU A 70 -9.24 16.75 37.05
N ARG A 71 -9.48 16.84 38.37
CA ARG A 71 -10.51 17.73 38.93
C ARG A 71 -10.21 19.19 38.60
N HIS A 72 -8.95 19.63 38.68
CA HIS A 72 -8.61 21.02 38.33
C HIS A 72 -8.85 21.29 36.85
N LEU A 73 -8.60 20.32 35.97
CA LEU A 73 -8.94 20.46 34.55
C LEU A 73 -10.45 20.59 34.31
N GLN A 74 -11.26 19.81 35.02
CA GLN A 74 -12.74 19.89 34.92
C GLN A 74 -13.30 21.20 35.47
N LEU A 75 -12.78 21.68 36.60
CA LEU A 75 -13.20 22.96 37.18
C LEU A 75 -12.81 24.14 36.29
N ASP A 76 -11.66 24.08 35.62
CA ASP A 76 -11.27 25.08 34.62
C ASP A 76 -12.28 25.13 33.44
N GLU A 77 -12.87 23.99 33.05
CA GLU A 77 -13.91 23.92 32.01
C GLU A 77 -15.28 24.44 32.48
N GLU A 78 -15.66 24.18 33.74
CA GLU A 78 -16.93 24.65 34.33
C GLU A 78 -16.91 26.15 34.69
N GLU A 79 -15.78 26.68 35.18
CA GLU A 79 -15.54 28.12 35.40
C GLU A 79 -15.46 28.89 34.07
N GLU A 80 -15.01 28.27 32.98
CA GLU A 80 -15.09 28.84 31.62
C GLU A 80 -16.54 29.02 31.14
N ALA A 81 -17.50 28.24 31.65
CA ALA A 81 -18.92 28.35 31.28
C ALA A 81 -19.71 29.38 32.12
N LYS A 82 -19.20 29.78 33.29
CA LYS A 82 -19.89 30.67 34.25
C LYS A 82 -19.28 32.07 34.42
N SER A 83 -18.09 32.34 33.89
CA SER A 83 -17.44 33.65 34.10
C SER A 83 -17.84 34.71 33.05
N PRO A 84 -18.16 35.96 33.45
CA PRO A 84 -18.41 37.06 32.53
C PRO A 84 -17.12 37.50 31.81
N PRO A 85 -17.21 38.13 30.62
CA PRO A 85 -16.06 38.39 29.75
C PRO A 85 -15.24 39.58 30.26
N GLY A 86 -14.44 39.40 31.31
CA GLY A 86 -13.69 40.53 31.86
C GLY A 86 -12.70 40.17 32.95
N GLY A 87 -11.52 39.68 32.58
CA GLY A 87 -10.39 39.58 33.50
C GLY A 87 -9.47 38.41 33.17
N THR A 88 -8.23 38.71 32.77
CA THR A 88 -7.12 37.77 32.41
C THR A 88 -7.19 37.12 31.02
N SER A 89 -7.33 37.94 29.96
CA SER A 89 -7.42 37.50 28.55
C SER A 89 -6.12 36.90 27.95
N GLY A 90 -4.95 37.25 28.48
CA GLY A 90 -3.65 36.84 27.92
C GLY A 90 -3.31 35.35 28.10
N SER A 91 -3.36 34.85 29.33
CA SER A 91 -3.04 33.44 29.63
C SER A 91 -4.09 32.46 29.11
N LYS A 92 -5.38 32.86 29.05
CA LYS A 92 -6.48 32.03 28.56
C LYS A 92 -6.35 31.72 27.06
N LYS A 93 -6.01 32.72 26.23
CA LYS A 93 -5.76 32.50 24.78
C LYS A 93 -4.54 31.61 24.53
N ALA A 94 -3.46 31.82 25.30
CA ALA A 94 -2.25 31.01 25.19
C ALA A 94 -2.53 29.54 25.51
N ARG A 95 -3.29 29.28 26.58
CA ARG A 95 -3.65 27.91 27.01
C ARG A 95 -4.49 27.17 25.98
N ARG A 96 -5.55 27.81 25.45
CA ARG A 96 -6.38 27.24 24.35
C ARG A 96 -5.57 26.96 23.09
N LYS A 97 -4.57 27.80 22.79
CA LYS A 97 -3.68 27.59 21.64
C LYS A 97 -2.79 26.37 21.86
N VAL A 98 -2.18 26.23 23.04
CA VAL A 98 -1.36 25.07 23.41
C VAL A 98 -2.16 23.77 23.31
N GLU A 99 -3.39 23.77 23.80
CA GLU A 99 -4.25 22.59 23.77
C GLU A 99 -4.64 22.17 22.34
N LYS A 100 -5.03 23.14 21.49
CA LYS A 100 -5.26 22.89 20.06
C LYS A 100 -4.02 22.36 19.35
N LEU A 101 -2.85 22.91 19.66
CA LEU A 101 -1.58 22.43 19.11
C LEU A 101 -1.27 20.99 19.55
N ASN A 102 -1.47 20.66 20.82
CA ASN A 102 -1.25 19.31 21.34
C ASN A 102 -2.18 18.29 20.67
N LYS A 103 -3.46 18.63 20.50
CA LYS A 103 -4.42 17.78 19.79
C LYS A 103 -4.01 17.54 18.33
N ARG A 104 -3.56 18.60 17.65
CA ARG A 104 -3.06 18.50 16.27
C ARG A 104 -1.78 17.65 16.19
N LEU A 105 -0.86 17.82 17.13
CA LEU A 105 0.35 17.00 17.23
C LEU A 105 0.02 15.53 17.41
N MET A 106 -0.90 15.17 18.31
CA MET A 106 -1.32 13.79 18.53
C MET A 106 -1.87 13.14 17.25
N ASN A 107 -2.74 13.85 16.52
CA ASN A 107 -3.29 13.36 15.26
C ASN A 107 -2.20 13.16 14.20
N LEU A 108 -1.31 14.15 14.02
CA LEU A 108 -0.19 14.07 13.09
C LEU A 108 0.77 12.92 13.42
N THR A 109 1.07 12.70 14.71
CA THR A 109 1.92 11.58 15.12
C THR A 109 1.29 10.23 14.80
N LYS A 110 -0.03 10.11 14.95
CA LYS A 110 -0.76 8.89 14.61
C LYS A 110 -0.73 8.63 13.10
N GLU A 111 -1.03 9.63 12.28
CA GLU A 111 -0.96 9.54 10.82
C GLU A 111 0.46 9.17 10.34
N LEU A 112 1.50 9.80 10.93
CA LEU A 112 2.89 9.48 10.60
C LEU A 112 3.25 8.02 10.92
N GLU A 113 2.78 7.49 12.06
CA GLU A 113 3.02 6.09 12.43
C GLU A 113 2.30 5.11 11.49
N GLU A 114 1.07 5.43 11.08
CA GLU A 114 0.32 4.64 10.10
C GLU A 114 1.03 4.65 8.74
N GLU A 115 1.50 5.81 8.28
CA GLU A 115 2.21 5.93 7.00
C GLU A 115 3.56 5.23 7.03
N LYS A 116 4.29 5.28 8.15
CA LYS A 116 5.52 4.50 8.34
C LYS A 116 5.26 3.00 8.27
N LYS A 117 4.17 2.51 8.87
CA LYS A 117 3.80 1.09 8.77
C LYS A 117 3.54 0.70 7.31
N LYS A 118 2.80 1.52 6.55
CA LYS A 118 2.59 1.28 5.11
C LYS A 118 3.92 1.27 4.34
N GLY A 119 4.80 2.23 4.61
CA GLY A 119 6.14 2.29 4.02
C GLY A 119 6.92 0.99 4.26
N THR A 120 6.97 0.50 5.50
CA THR A 120 7.67 -0.77 5.81
C THR A 120 7.08 -2.00 5.12
N ILE A 121 5.78 -1.99 4.82
CA ILE A 121 5.12 -3.08 4.08
C ILE A 121 5.50 -3.00 2.60
N LEU A 122 5.46 -1.79 2.02
CA LEU A 122 5.85 -1.54 0.64
C LEU A 122 7.33 -1.87 0.42
N ASP A 123 8.22 -1.45 1.32
CA ASP A 123 9.65 -1.75 1.23
C ASP A 123 9.90 -3.27 1.25
N LYS A 124 9.19 -4.02 2.09
CA LYS A 124 9.27 -5.49 2.10
C LYS A 124 8.76 -6.09 0.79
N ALA A 125 7.63 -5.62 0.27
CA ALA A 125 7.08 -6.09 -0.99
C ALA A 125 8.00 -5.79 -2.19
N ILE A 126 8.66 -4.63 -2.18
CA ILE A 126 9.67 -4.25 -3.17
C ILE A 126 10.88 -5.19 -3.06
N GLU A 127 11.38 -5.47 -1.86
CA GLU A 127 12.51 -6.36 -1.65
C GLU A 127 12.20 -7.82 -2.04
N GLU A 128 11.00 -8.31 -1.73
CA GLU A 128 10.51 -9.62 -2.16
C GLU A 128 10.48 -9.72 -3.70
N LYS A 129 9.92 -8.71 -4.37
CA LYS A 129 9.87 -8.66 -5.84
C LYS A 129 11.24 -8.49 -6.48
N LYS A 130 12.16 -7.79 -5.80
CA LYS A 130 13.56 -7.66 -6.21
C LYS A 130 14.28 -9.01 -6.14
N GLN A 131 14.05 -9.82 -5.11
CA GLN A 131 14.59 -11.18 -5.03
C GLN A 131 14.00 -12.11 -6.10
N GLU A 132 12.74 -11.93 -6.46
CA GLU A 132 12.05 -12.76 -7.47
C GLU A 132 12.50 -12.45 -8.92
N TYR A 133 12.76 -11.17 -9.25
CA TYR A 133 13.00 -10.74 -10.65
C TYR A 133 14.31 -9.97 -10.89
N GLY A 134 15.11 -9.68 -9.86
CA GLY A 134 16.40 -9.00 -9.99
C GLY A 134 16.32 -7.56 -10.52
N LEU A 135 15.15 -6.91 -10.47
CA LEU A 135 14.91 -5.58 -11.01
C LEU A 135 15.04 -4.52 -9.90
N GLU A 136 15.89 -3.52 -10.08
CA GLU A 136 15.87 -2.29 -9.29
C GLU A 136 15.01 -1.24 -10.01
N PRO A 137 13.82 -0.88 -9.50
CA PRO A 137 13.06 0.22 -10.08
C PRO A 137 13.66 1.56 -9.62
N GLY A 138 14.48 2.17 -10.46
CA GLY A 138 14.86 3.57 -10.33
C GLY A 138 13.72 4.50 -10.76
N PRO A 139 13.68 5.77 -10.29
CA PRO A 139 12.66 6.74 -10.69
C PRO A 139 12.57 6.95 -12.22
N GLY A 140 13.66 6.69 -12.95
CA GLY A 140 13.74 6.80 -14.41
C GLY A 140 13.24 5.55 -15.18
N ASP A 141 12.98 4.44 -14.50
CA ASP A 141 12.62 3.18 -15.15
C ASP A 141 11.11 3.04 -15.38
N LEU A 142 10.30 3.83 -14.68
CA LEU A 142 8.84 3.78 -14.78
C LEU A 142 8.32 4.15 -16.18
N MET A 143 8.88 5.19 -16.80
CA MET A 143 8.54 5.59 -18.17
C MET A 143 8.95 4.54 -19.20
N LYS A 144 10.14 3.93 -19.03
CA LYS A 144 10.63 2.87 -19.92
C LYS A 144 9.78 1.61 -19.79
N LEU A 145 9.42 1.23 -18.56
CA LEU A 145 8.59 0.07 -18.27
C LEU A 145 7.17 0.25 -18.82
N GLU A 146 6.61 1.46 -18.73
CA GLU A 146 5.31 1.77 -19.31
C GLU A 146 5.35 1.80 -20.86
N GLY A 147 6.46 2.24 -21.44
CA GLY A 147 6.73 2.11 -22.88
C GLY A 147 6.79 0.65 -23.33
N LEU A 148 7.56 -0.17 -22.63
CA LEU A 148 7.66 -1.62 -22.87
C LEU A 148 6.32 -2.32 -22.74
N LYS A 149 5.53 -2.01 -21.70
CA LYS A 149 4.18 -2.55 -21.52
C LYS A 149 3.27 -2.26 -22.72
N ARG A 150 3.26 -1.00 -23.19
CA ARG A 150 2.47 -0.60 -24.38
C ARG A 150 2.91 -1.34 -25.64
N SER A 151 4.22 -1.53 -25.84
CA SER A 151 4.73 -2.30 -26.98
C SER A 151 4.35 -3.77 -26.89
N LEU A 152 4.40 -4.37 -25.70
CA LEU A 152 4.02 -5.77 -25.47
C LEU A 152 2.52 -5.99 -25.70
N GLU A 153 1.67 -5.04 -25.30
CA GLU A 153 0.23 -5.07 -25.59
C GLU A 153 -0.06 -5.02 -27.09
N LYS A 154 0.66 -4.18 -27.86
CA LYS A 154 0.53 -4.15 -29.33
C LYS A 154 0.86 -5.49 -29.96
N VAL A 155 2.02 -6.07 -29.61
CA VAL A 155 2.43 -7.38 -30.12
C VAL A 155 1.42 -8.46 -29.74
N ARG A 156 0.86 -8.40 -28.52
CA ARG A 156 -0.17 -9.34 -28.07
C ARG A 156 -1.43 -9.27 -28.93
N GLU A 157 -1.91 -8.08 -29.28
CA GLU A 157 -3.07 -7.93 -30.14
C GLU A 157 -2.79 -8.38 -31.58
N GLU A 158 -1.58 -8.11 -32.09
CA GLU A 158 -1.16 -8.55 -33.42
C GLU A 158 -1.09 -10.09 -33.53
N VAL A 159 -0.55 -10.75 -32.50
CA VAL A 159 -0.53 -12.22 -32.41
C VAL A 159 -1.94 -12.80 -32.35
N LYS A 160 -2.86 -12.17 -31.61
CA LYS A 160 -4.27 -12.59 -31.58
C LYS A 160 -4.93 -12.49 -32.95
N LEU A 161 -4.63 -11.43 -33.71
CA LEU A 161 -5.17 -11.25 -35.06
C LEU A 161 -4.63 -12.33 -36.00
N ARG A 162 -3.31 -12.54 -36.03
CA ARG A 162 -2.66 -13.55 -36.87
C ARG A 162 -3.19 -14.96 -36.61
N LYS A 163 -3.50 -15.27 -35.34
CA LYS A 163 -4.13 -16.53 -34.95
C LYS A 163 -5.51 -16.70 -35.59
N ARG A 164 -6.37 -15.68 -35.54
CA ARG A 164 -7.71 -15.73 -36.17
C ARG A 164 -7.63 -15.91 -37.68
N GLU A 165 -6.69 -15.23 -38.34
CA GLU A 165 -6.45 -15.38 -39.78
C GLU A 165 -6.05 -16.82 -40.14
N MET A 166 -5.16 -17.42 -39.34
CA MET A 166 -4.72 -18.80 -39.52
C MET A 166 -5.87 -19.81 -39.30
N GLU A 167 -6.71 -19.60 -38.29
CA GLU A 167 -7.90 -20.42 -38.03
C GLU A 167 -8.91 -20.34 -39.18
N ALA A 168 -9.12 -19.14 -39.74
CA ALA A 168 -9.99 -18.93 -40.90
C ALA A 168 -9.43 -19.61 -42.16
N ALA A 169 -8.13 -19.45 -42.44
CA ALA A 169 -7.46 -20.10 -43.56
C ALA A 169 -7.53 -21.63 -43.45
N SER A 170 -7.31 -22.18 -42.26
CA SER A 170 -7.43 -23.62 -42.01
C SER A 170 -8.86 -24.12 -42.25
N SER A 171 -9.87 -23.35 -41.81
CA SER A 171 -11.29 -23.69 -42.04
C SER A 171 -11.67 -23.69 -43.52
N LEU A 172 -11.16 -22.74 -44.29
CA LEU A 172 -11.36 -22.68 -45.74
C LEU A 172 -10.71 -23.85 -46.47
N LEU A 173 -9.53 -24.29 -46.02
CA LEU A 173 -8.81 -25.42 -46.59
C LEU A 173 -9.59 -26.73 -46.40
N VAL A 174 -10.15 -26.95 -45.20
CA VAL A 174 -11.02 -28.10 -44.90
C VAL A 174 -12.32 -28.07 -45.72
N LEU A 175 -12.87 -26.88 -45.97
CA LEU A 175 -14.06 -26.74 -46.81
C LEU A 175 -13.75 -27.03 -48.29
N ALA A 176 -12.60 -26.59 -48.80
CA ALA A 176 -12.17 -26.87 -50.16
C ALA A 176 -11.96 -28.39 -50.39
N GLU A 177 -11.35 -29.08 -49.42
CA GLU A 177 -11.15 -30.54 -49.46
C GLU A 177 -12.49 -31.30 -49.45
N LYS A 178 -13.49 -30.82 -48.69
CA LYS A 178 -14.84 -31.38 -48.69
C LYS A 178 -15.64 -31.12 -49.97
N LEU A 179 -15.31 -30.07 -50.73
CA LEU A 179 -15.96 -29.78 -52.01
C LEU A 179 -15.39 -30.66 -53.12
N GLN A 180 -14.07 -30.92 -53.11
CA GLN A 180 -13.42 -31.85 -54.04
C GLN A 180 -14.00 -33.27 -53.91
N LEU A 181 -14.20 -33.76 -52.68
CA LEU A 181 -14.84 -35.07 -52.44
C LEU A 181 -16.31 -35.16 -52.93
N LYS A 182 -17.01 -34.04 -53.05
CA LYS A 182 -18.40 -34.00 -53.55
C LYS A 182 -18.51 -33.91 -55.07
N GLU A 183 -17.49 -33.41 -55.75
CA GLU A 183 -17.42 -33.39 -57.21
C GLU A 183 -17.05 -34.77 -57.76
N ASP A 184 -16.22 -35.53 -57.06
CA ASP A 184 -15.87 -36.91 -57.42
C ASP A 184 -17.06 -37.89 -57.28
N ASP A 185 -17.89 -37.77 -56.22
CA ASP A 185 -19.09 -38.60 -56.04
C ASP A 185 -20.23 -38.29 -57.05
N ASN A 186 -20.22 -37.12 -57.70
CA ASN A 186 -21.27 -36.69 -58.63
C ASN A 186 -20.96 -37.02 -60.11
N ASN A 187 -19.72 -37.45 -60.42
CA ASN A 187 -19.30 -37.73 -61.80
C ASN A 187 -19.41 -39.21 -62.19
N ASP A 188 -19.69 -40.12 -61.24
CA ASP A 188 -19.84 -41.57 -61.49
C ASP A 188 -21.25 -42.01 -61.95
N VAL A 189 -22.21 -41.08 -62.15
CA VAL A 189 -23.61 -41.42 -62.51
C VAL A 189 -24.00 -41.02 -63.94
N ALA A 190 -23.10 -40.43 -64.74
CA ALA A 190 -23.46 -39.83 -66.02
C ALA A 190 -22.71 -40.40 -67.24
N GLU A 191 -22.60 -41.72 -67.40
CA GLU A 191 -22.28 -42.29 -68.73
C GLU A 191 -22.85 -43.71 -68.93
N SER A 192 -24.14 -43.80 -69.24
CA SER A 192 -24.72 -44.87 -70.08
C SER A 192 -26.14 -44.47 -70.48
N ASP A 193 -26.33 -44.11 -71.76
CA ASP A 193 -27.44 -44.61 -72.60
C ASP A 193 -27.42 -44.00 -74.02
N ASP A 194 -27.73 -44.89 -74.97
CA ASP A 194 -28.19 -44.72 -76.38
C ASP A 194 -27.27 -44.05 -77.42
N VAL A 195 -26.73 -44.72 -78.47
CA VAL A 195 -27.25 -45.69 -79.47
C VAL A 195 -28.16 -45.06 -80.55
N VAL A 196 -27.60 -45.00 -81.77
CA VAL A 196 -28.25 -45.05 -83.11
C VAL A 196 -28.98 -43.80 -83.63
N ALA A 197 -28.44 -43.22 -84.72
CA ALA A 197 -29.10 -43.19 -86.03
C ALA A 197 -28.15 -42.71 -87.13
N SER A 198 -28.02 -43.55 -88.15
CA SER A 198 -27.21 -43.39 -89.34
C SER A 198 -27.97 -42.73 -90.50
N ALA A 199 -27.20 -42.02 -91.33
CA ALA A 199 -27.22 -42.02 -92.80
C ALA A 199 -27.99 -40.93 -93.58
N SER A 200 -27.23 -40.45 -94.58
CA SER A 200 -27.64 -39.92 -95.90
C SER A 200 -28.00 -38.44 -95.95
N ASP A 201 -27.66 -37.65 -96.98
CA ASP A 201 -26.79 -37.76 -98.15
C ASP A 201 -26.94 -36.41 -98.89
N GLY A 202 -25.88 -35.95 -99.58
CA GLY A 202 -26.02 -35.12 -100.79
C GLY A 202 -26.12 -33.59 -100.69
N GLY A 203 -25.12 -32.91 -101.26
CA GLY A 203 -25.32 -31.75 -102.15
C GLY A 203 -25.16 -30.35 -101.51
N GLU A 204 -23.99 -29.70 -101.49
CA GLU A 204 -23.32 -28.96 -102.58
C GLU A 204 -23.91 -27.54 -102.85
N ILE A 205 -22.99 -26.58 -103.00
CA ILE A 205 -23.08 -25.30 -103.77
C ILE A 205 -23.38 -23.96 -103.04
N ARG A 206 -22.26 -23.24 -102.82
CA ARG A 206 -21.92 -21.83 -103.22
C ARG A 206 -22.64 -20.58 -102.65
N ASN A 207 -21.73 -19.66 -102.31
CA ASN A 207 -21.67 -18.21 -102.60
C ASN A 207 -22.45 -17.22 -101.72
N GLY A 208 -21.69 -16.23 -101.23
CA GLY A 208 -22.07 -14.83 -101.43
C GLY A 208 -21.92 -13.91 -100.23
N ASN A 209 -20.79 -13.18 -100.23
CA ASN A 209 -20.54 -11.87 -99.62
C ASN A 209 -20.39 -11.75 -98.10
#